data_AF-A0A9X6TH21-F1
#
_entry.id   AF-A0A9X6TH21-F1
#
_cell.length_a   1.000
_cell.length_b   1.000
_cell.length_c   1.000
_cell.angle_alpha   90.00
_cell.angle_beta   90.00
_cell.angle_gamma   90.00
#
_symmetry.space_group_name_H-M   'P 1'
#
loop_
_entity.id
_entity.type
_entity.pdbx_description
1 polymer ?
#
loop_
_entity_poly.entity_id
_entity_poly.type
_entity_poly.pdbx_seq_one_letter_code
_entity_poly.pdbx_strand_id
1 'polypeptide(L)'
;MKTTFELDIQKEKYEYTSLVVTGRMGDLASNTVDVHIKNNGEPYPLTNLTVFYECVKPDDTAIRDKEGVNIIDAAKAHFTYTFPAEVFSAPGQVKRSFFSIEKDKTFRATTQDFLVISLHDALTGHIESEAYISEFDQALEMVKGHRKEIDEANKKIAELTPYIQKKVDETDTKFKGVIGQIQLRVDGVSKQIDAMDIVKKAGDTITGLLEYKSDNAFVLGSRSYKTVFHKGAQGELIFAPSTKEQG
;
A
#
# COMPACT_ATOMS: atom_id res chain seq x y z
N MET A 1 -4.99 -7.80 50.44
CA MET A 1 -5.39 -6.40 50.74
C MET A 1 -4.74 -5.56 49.65
N LYS A 2 -5.52 -4.84 48.81
CA LYS A 2 -4.92 -3.97 47.80
C LYS A 2 -4.36 -2.74 48.52
N THR A 3 -3.09 -2.42 48.31
CA THR A 3 -2.47 -1.24 48.92
C THR A 3 -2.98 0.00 48.20
N THR A 4 -3.53 0.96 48.96
CA THR A 4 -4.04 2.23 48.42
C THR A 4 -2.97 3.31 48.50
N PHE A 5 -2.72 3.97 47.37
CA PHE A 5 -1.76 5.04 47.19
C PHE A 5 -2.53 6.34 47.01
N GLU A 6 -2.35 7.26 47.95
CA GLU A 6 -2.78 8.64 47.81
C GLU A 6 -1.58 9.49 47.43
N LEU A 7 -1.56 9.96 46.18
CA LEU A 7 -0.44 10.69 45.60
C LEU A 7 -0.88 12.11 45.23
N ASP A 8 0.02 13.07 45.25
CA ASP A 8 -0.26 14.48 44.97
C ASP A 8 0.78 15.07 44.01
N ILE A 9 0.31 15.79 42.99
CA ILE A 9 1.19 16.40 41.99
C ILE A 9 2.01 17.58 42.53
N GLN A 10 1.60 18.18 43.66
CA GLN A 10 2.33 19.25 44.33
C GLN A 10 3.58 18.75 45.07
N LYS A 11 3.69 17.44 45.36
CA LYS A 11 4.85 16.78 45.99
C LYS A 11 5.22 17.25 47.42
N GLU A 12 4.65 18.36 47.88
CA GLU A 12 5.01 19.03 49.15
C GLU A 12 4.26 18.48 50.38
N LYS A 13 3.20 17.68 50.19
CA LYS A 13 2.43 17.08 51.30
C LYS A 13 2.92 15.67 51.60
N TYR A 14 3.79 15.55 52.60
CA TYR A 14 4.44 14.30 53.05
C TYR A 14 3.65 13.49 54.10
N GLU A 15 2.38 13.81 54.36
CA GLU A 15 1.62 13.09 55.42
C GLU A 15 1.24 11.64 55.07
N TYR A 16 1.61 11.17 53.88
CA TYR A 16 1.26 9.84 53.40
C TYR A 16 2.35 8.84 53.79
N THR A 17 2.06 8.10 54.87
CA THR A 17 2.60 6.79 55.27
C THR A 17 3.44 6.11 54.20
N SER A 18 4.66 5.67 54.56
CA SER A 18 5.58 4.83 53.76
C SER A 18 4.85 3.90 52.76
N LEU A 19 4.64 4.40 51.55
CA LEU A 19 4.05 3.66 50.44
C LEU A 19 5.13 2.75 49.87
N VAL A 20 5.05 1.47 50.19
CA VAL A 20 6.02 0.46 49.75
C VAL A 20 5.31 -0.61 48.94
N VAL A 21 5.82 -0.85 47.73
CA VAL A 21 5.52 -2.07 46.97
C VAL A 21 6.72 -3.00 47.09
N THR A 22 6.47 -4.26 47.40
CA THR A 22 7.52 -5.29 47.41
C THR A 22 7.08 -6.42 46.49
N GLY A 23 7.86 -6.64 45.44
CA GLY A 23 7.70 -7.78 44.54
C GLY A 23 8.95 -8.65 44.57
N ARG A 24 8.84 -9.86 44.04
CA ARG A 24 9.97 -10.77 43.83
C ARG A 24 10.24 -10.93 42.34
N MET A 25 11.51 -11.08 41.98
CA MET A 25 11.88 -11.44 40.61
C MET A 25 11.19 -12.74 40.21
N GLY A 26 10.50 -12.73 39.06
CA GLY A 26 9.67 -13.84 38.57
C GLY A 26 8.18 -13.76 38.94
N ASP A 27 7.77 -12.81 39.79
CA ASP A 27 6.34 -12.54 40.02
C ASP A 27 5.69 -12.01 38.74
N LEU A 28 4.56 -12.61 38.35
CA LEU A 28 3.78 -12.19 37.18
C LEU A 28 2.42 -11.63 37.61
N ALA A 29 2.14 -10.38 37.22
CA ALA A 29 0.84 -9.72 37.37
C ALA A 29 0.20 -9.79 38.78
N SER A 30 1.01 -9.95 39.84
CA SER A 30 0.54 -10.10 41.22
C SER A 30 0.62 -8.81 42.04
N ASN A 31 1.46 -7.87 41.61
CA ASN A 31 1.69 -6.60 42.29
C ASN A 31 0.75 -5.53 41.69
N THR A 32 -0.38 -5.29 42.35
CA THR A 32 -1.36 -4.26 41.96
C THR A 32 -1.61 -3.29 43.10
N VAL A 33 -1.57 -2.00 42.80
CA VAL A 33 -1.93 -0.91 43.72
C VAL A 33 -3.20 -0.23 43.27
N ASP A 34 -3.94 0.28 44.23
CA ASP A 34 -5.10 1.16 44.02
C ASP A 34 -4.63 2.61 44.20
N VAL A 35 -4.82 3.48 43.22
CA VAL A 35 -4.17 4.79 43.17
C VAL A 35 -5.19 5.91 43.03
N HIS A 36 -5.02 6.95 43.84
CA HIS A 36 -5.76 8.20 43.78
C HIS A 36 -4.78 9.36 43.62
N ILE A 37 -4.92 10.13 42.53
CA ILE A 37 -4.09 11.32 42.29
C ILE A 37 -4.83 12.58 42.73
N LYS A 38 -4.14 13.42 43.49
CA LYS A 38 -4.62 14.68 44.03
C LYS A 38 -3.79 15.85 43.53
N ASN A 39 -4.34 17.06 43.65
CA ASN A 39 -3.65 18.32 43.49
C ASN A 39 -3.98 19.19 44.69
N ASN A 40 -3.01 19.36 45.59
CA ASN A 40 -3.18 20.05 46.85
C ASN A 40 -4.29 19.43 47.74
N GLY A 41 -4.47 18.12 47.69
CA GLY A 41 -5.46 17.36 48.47
C GLY A 41 -6.82 17.14 47.78
N GLU A 42 -7.13 17.87 46.71
CA GLU A 42 -8.36 17.67 45.92
C GLU A 42 -8.12 16.65 44.80
N PRO A 43 -9.11 15.82 44.40
CA PRO A 43 -8.97 14.90 43.28
C PRO A 43 -8.50 15.61 42.00
N TYR A 44 -7.60 14.99 41.23
CA TYR A 44 -7.04 15.55 40.01
C TYR A 44 -7.56 14.83 38.75
N PRO A 45 -8.66 15.31 38.11
CA PRO A 45 -9.33 14.57 37.04
C PRO A 45 -8.39 14.17 35.90
N LEU A 46 -8.51 12.93 35.43
CA LEU A 46 -7.68 12.32 34.39
C LEU A 46 -8.34 12.35 33.00
N THR A 47 -9.42 13.11 32.83
CA THR A 47 -10.15 13.19 31.55
C THR A 47 -9.24 13.73 30.43
N ASN A 48 -9.08 12.94 29.36
CA ASN A 48 -8.16 13.22 28.24
C ASN A 48 -6.68 13.33 28.66
N LEU A 49 -6.29 12.71 29.77
CA LEU A 49 -4.90 12.59 30.20
C LEU A 49 -4.48 11.12 30.17
N THR A 50 -3.21 10.88 29.86
CA THR A 50 -2.60 9.55 29.94
C THR A 50 -1.74 9.46 31.17
N VAL A 51 -1.88 8.38 31.94
CA VAL A 51 -1.04 8.10 33.11
C VAL A 51 0.03 7.11 32.71
N PHE A 52 1.28 7.39 33.10
CA PHE A 52 2.38 6.44 33.00
C PHE A 52 2.96 6.20 34.39
N TYR A 53 3.32 4.95 34.67
CA TYR A 53 4.29 4.62 35.69
C TYR A 53 5.70 4.80 35.13
N GLU A 54 6.58 5.43 35.90
CA GLU A 54 7.98 5.63 35.53
C GLU A 54 8.90 5.23 36.68
N CYS A 55 9.93 4.45 36.38
CA CYS A 55 10.94 4.13 37.37
C CYS A 55 12.35 3.95 36.81
N VAL A 56 13.33 4.05 37.71
CA VAL A 56 14.73 3.69 37.45
C VAL A 56 15.10 2.56 38.39
N LYS A 57 15.39 1.39 37.84
CA LYS A 57 15.71 0.16 38.57
C LYS A 57 17.08 0.25 39.26
N PRO A 58 17.39 -0.68 40.19
CA PRO A 58 18.69 -0.73 40.86
C PRO A 58 19.90 -0.72 39.91
N ASP A 59 19.76 -1.32 38.73
CA ASP A 59 20.81 -1.45 37.70
C ASP A 59 20.84 -0.32 36.66
N ASP A 60 20.17 0.81 36.94
CA ASP A 60 20.08 2.00 36.09
C ASP A 60 19.24 1.86 34.80
N THR A 61 18.62 0.71 34.55
CA THR A 61 17.66 0.59 33.45
C THR A 61 16.30 1.20 33.85
N ALA A 62 15.61 1.80 32.87
CA ALA A 62 14.39 2.57 33.10
C ALA A 62 13.14 1.83 32.61
N ILE A 63 12.04 2.02 33.32
CA ILE A 63 10.71 1.52 32.95
C ILE A 63 9.80 2.73 32.73
N ARG A 64 9.06 2.73 31.63
CA ARG A 64 7.96 3.67 31.37
C ARG A 64 6.77 2.88 30.84
N ASP A 65 5.73 2.77 31.64
CA ASP A 65 4.60 1.90 31.34
C ASP A 65 3.26 2.61 31.51
N LYS A 66 2.35 2.41 30.56
CA LYS A 66 0.94 2.82 30.67
C LYS A 66 -0.02 1.63 30.67
N GLU A 67 0.44 0.44 30.26
CA GLU A 67 -0.44 -0.71 30.02
C GLU A 67 -0.94 -1.32 31.32
N GLY A 68 -0.16 -1.19 32.40
CA GLY A 68 -0.60 -1.57 33.73
C GLY A 68 -1.72 -0.70 34.31
N VAL A 69 -2.04 0.45 33.70
CA VAL A 69 -3.05 1.40 34.19
C VAL A 69 -4.45 0.96 33.78
N ASN A 70 -5.32 0.75 34.76
CA ASN A 70 -6.75 0.52 34.56
C ASN A 70 -7.56 1.59 35.29
N ILE A 71 -8.09 2.56 34.53
CA ILE A 71 -8.89 3.68 35.05
C ILE A 71 -10.24 3.19 35.59
N ILE A 72 -10.54 3.50 36.85
CA ILE A 72 -11.80 3.12 37.52
C ILE A 72 -12.78 4.30 37.51
N ASP A 73 -12.32 5.48 37.91
CA ASP A 73 -13.09 6.73 37.89
C ASP A 73 -12.17 7.88 37.51
N ALA A 74 -12.19 8.25 36.22
CA ALA A 74 -11.34 9.30 35.68
C ALA A 74 -11.60 10.67 36.32
N ALA A 75 -12.85 10.98 36.69
CA ALA A 75 -13.21 12.27 37.29
C ALA A 75 -12.63 12.43 38.70
N LYS A 76 -12.45 11.31 39.42
CA LYS A 76 -11.84 11.28 40.77
C LYS A 76 -10.38 10.89 40.77
N ALA A 77 -9.75 10.75 39.59
CA ALA A 77 -8.38 10.33 39.45
C ALA A 77 -8.07 8.95 40.08
N HIS A 78 -9.07 8.05 40.06
CA HIS A 78 -8.98 6.73 40.67
C HIS A 78 -8.71 5.67 39.60
N PHE A 79 -7.64 4.92 39.79
CA PHE A 79 -7.27 3.82 38.91
C PHE A 79 -6.53 2.74 39.70
N THR A 80 -6.47 1.54 39.15
CA THR A 80 -5.52 0.52 39.62
C THR A 80 -4.32 0.49 38.70
N TYR A 81 -3.14 0.23 39.25
CA TYR A 81 -1.94 -0.02 38.47
C TYR A 81 -1.35 -1.39 38.81
N THR A 82 -1.15 -2.22 37.79
CA THR A 82 -0.46 -3.51 37.93
C THR A 82 0.95 -3.36 37.38
N PHE A 83 1.95 -3.60 38.23
CA PHE A 83 3.34 -3.47 37.85
C PHE A 83 3.72 -4.58 36.85
N PRO A 84 4.38 -4.25 35.73
CA PRO A 84 4.90 -5.24 34.81
C PRO A 84 6.09 -5.96 35.45
N ALA A 85 6.35 -7.21 35.03
CA ALA A 85 7.37 -8.07 35.65
C ALA A 85 8.79 -7.47 35.53
N GLU A 86 9.00 -6.68 34.48
CA GLU A 86 10.20 -5.93 34.14
C GLU A 86 10.61 -4.97 35.26
N VAL A 87 9.67 -4.46 36.08
CA VAL A 87 9.98 -3.62 37.25
C VAL A 87 10.78 -4.38 38.30
N PHE A 88 10.52 -5.68 38.45
CA PHE A 88 11.14 -6.54 39.47
C PHE A 88 12.29 -7.39 38.90
N SER A 89 12.71 -7.17 37.66
CA SER A 89 13.79 -7.92 36.99
C SER A 89 15.20 -7.67 37.56
N ALA A 90 15.40 -6.54 38.26
CA ALA A 90 16.66 -6.22 38.95
C ALA A 90 16.44 -6.18 40.47
N PRO A 91 17.10 -7.04 41.26
CA PRO A 91 16.92 -7.07 42.72
C PRO A 91 17.50 -5.83 43.39
N GLY A 92 16.82 -5.35 44.43
CA GLY A 92 17.19 -4.18 45.20
C GLY A 92 16.09 -3.11 45.24
N GLN A 93 16.41 -1.97 45.85
CA GLN A 93 15.51 -0.83 45.91
C GLN A 93 15.55 -0.04 44.61
N VAL A 94 14.37 0.16 44.01
CA VAL A 94 14.19 1.04 42.85
C VAL A 94 14.61 2.46 43.23
N LYS A 95 15.48 3.07 42.41
CA LYS A 95 16.14 4.36 42.69
C LYS A 95 15.16 5.54 42.65
N ARG A 96 14.15 5.45 41.80
CA ARG A 96 13.09 6.45 41.62
C ARG A 96 11.85 5.79 41.06
N SER A 97 10.68 6.14 41.56
CA SER A 97 9.40 5.53 41.16
C SER A 97 8.25 6.50 41.41
N PHE A 98 7.52 6.89 40.36
CA PHE A 98 6.41 7.85 40.43
C PHE A 98 5.42 7.61 39.28
N PHE A 99 4.27 8.30 39.33
CA PHE A 99 3.38 8.38 38.17
C PHE A 99 3.53 9.73 37.47
N SER A 100 3.53 9.72 36.13
CA SER A 100 3.40 10.91 35.31
C SER A 100 2.03 10.96 34.65
N ILE A 101 1.55 12.19 34.43
CA ILE A 101 0.26 12.47 33.84
C ILE A 101 0.52 13.42 32.68
N GLU A 102 0.18 12.99 31.46
CA GLU A 102 0.54 13.70 30.24
C GLU A 102 -0.65 13.94 29.33
N LYS A 103 -0.51 14.96 28.48
CA LYS A 103 -1.43 15.23 27.38
C LYS A 103 -0.64 15.56 26.12
N ASP A 104 -0.68 14.68 25.12
CA ASP A 104 -0.20 14.91 23.76
C ASP A 104 1.20 15.58 23.67
N LYS A 105 2.10 15.30 24.62
CA LYS A 105 3.43 15.94 24.77
C LYS A 105 3.40 17.46 25.01
N THR A 106 2.22 18.05 25.19
CA THR A 106 2.03 19.49 25.45
C THR A 106 1.97 19.82 26.94
N PHE A 107 1.63 18.82 27.76
CA PHE A 107 1.54 18.96 29.20
C PHE A 107 2.11 17.72 29.90
N ARG A 108 2.76 17.95 31.04
CA ARG A 108 3.25 16.91 31.94
C ARG A 108 3.17 17.37 33.40
N ALA A 109 2.61 16.53 34.25
CA ALA A 109 2.70 16.60 35.71
C ALA A 109 3.21 15.25 36.25
N THR A 110 3.75 15.25 37.47
CA THR A 110 4.22 14.03 38.14
C THR A 110 3.83 14.05 39.61
N THR A 111 3.65 12.87 40.20
CA THR A 111 3.46 12.71 41.64
C THR A 111 4.78 12.85 42.40
N GLN A 112 4.72 12.75 43.73
CA GLN A 112 5.89 12.42 44.55
C GLN A 112 6.39 10.99 44.26
N ASP A 113 7.62 10.71 44.68
CA ASP A 113 8.20 9.37 44.63
C ASP A 113 7.58 8.46 45.71
N PHE A 114 7.50 7.16 45.41
CA PHE A 114 7.15 6.10 46.35
C PHE A 114 8.15 4.94 46.28
N LEU A 115 8.18 4.08 47.30
CA LEU A 115 9.18 3.03 47.41
C LEU A 115 8.75 1.76 46.69
N VAL A 116 9.64 1.20 45.87
CA VAL A 116 9.49 -0.12 45.26
C VAL A 116 10.73 -0.95 45.54
N ILE A 117 10.53 -2.17 46.02
CA ILE A 117 11.60 -3.11 46.38
C ILE A 117 11.41 -4.37 45.54
N SER A 118 12.47 -4.78 44.83
CA SER A 118 12.56 -6.08 44.18
C SER A 118 13.39 -7.04 45.02
N LEU A 119 12.81 -8.19 45.38
CA LEU A 119 13.49 -9.27 46.09
C LEU A 119 14.11 -10.28 45.10
N HIS A 120 15.22 -10.89 45.48
CA HIS A 120 15.83 -12.00 44.75
C HIS A 120 14.86 -13.17 44.60
N ASP A 121 14.95 -13.90 43.49
CA ASP A 121 14.25 -15.19 43.37
C ASP A 121 14.97 -16.30 44.16
N ALA A 122 14.35 -17.47 44.29
CA ALA A 122 14.84 -18.58 45.10
C ALA A 122 15.86 -19.50 44.41
N LEU A 123 15.92 -19.52 43.07
CA LEU A 123 16.56 -20.55 42.25
C LEU A 123 17.28 -20.04 40.99
N THR A 124 17.33 -18.72 40.73
CA THR A 124 17.83 -17.99 39.53
C THR A 124 16.83 -17.67 38.40
N GLY A 125 15.52 -17.60 38.67
CA GLY A 125 14.43 -17.13 37.77
C GLY A 125 14.60 -15.70 37.21
N HIS A 126 15.67 -15.50 36.46
CA HIS A 126 16.15 -14.25 35.90
C HIS A 126 15.27 -13.82 34.72
N ILE A 127 14.66 -12.64 34.85
CA ILE A 127 14.17 -11.87 33.71
C ILE A 127 15.30 -10.93 33.36
N GLU A 128 15.75 -10.93 32.10
CA GLU A 128 16.78 -9.98 31.66
C GLU A 128 16.28 -8.56 31.93
N SER A 129 17.11 -7.80 32.66
CA SER A 129 16.76 -6.45 33.05
C SER A 129 17.12 -5.50 31.91
N GLU A 130 16.13 -5.23 31.05
CA GLU A 130 16.26 -4.27 29.96
C GLU A 130 15.45 -3.00 30.24
N ALA A 131 15.65 -1.98 29.39
CA ALA A 131 14.78 -0.82 29.37
C ALA A 131 13.44 -1.21 28.74
N TYR A 132 12.33 -0.95 29.46
CA TYR A 132 10.99 -1.28 29.00
C TYR A 132 10.18 0.00 28.79
N ILE A 133 9.66 0.17 27.58
CA ILE A 133 8.75 1.27 27.25
C ILE A 133 7.58 0.67 26.48
N SER A 134 6.41 0.62 27.11
CA SER A 134 5.28 -0.13 26.57
C SER A 134 4.79 0.35 25.19
N GLU A 135 4.98 1.63 24.87
CA GLU A 135 4.64 2.19 23.57
C GLU A 135 5.53 1.67 22.43
N PHE A 136 6.78 1.30 22.73
CA PHE A 136 7.67 0.70 21.73
C PHE A 136 7.26 -0.74 21.40
N ASP A 137 6.82 -1.52 22.39
CA ASP A 137 6.32 -2.87 22.17
C ASP A 137 5.06 -2.86 21.30
N GLN A 138 4.13 -1.94 21.58
CA GLN A 138 2.96 -1.73 20.73
C GLN A 138 3.36 -1.41 19.28
N ALA A 139 4.33 -0.50 19.09
CA ALA A 139 4.81 -0.17 17.76
C ALA A 139 5.47 -1.37 17.06
N LEU A 140 6.24 -2.19 17.80
CA LEU A 140 6.88 -3.38 17.27
C LEU A 140 5.87 -4.44 16.82
N GLU A 141 4.81 -4.67 17.61
CA GLU A 141 3.72 -5.58 17.24
C GLU A 141 2.96 -5.10 16.00
N MET A 142 2.69 -3.80 15.88
CA MET A 142 2.09 -3.23 14.66
C MET A 142 2.99 -3.47 13.44
N VAL A 143 4.31 -3.28 13.57
CA VAL A 143 5.26 -3.54 12.48
C VAL A 143 5.27 -5.01 12.07
N LYS A 144 5.22 -5.95 13.04
CA LYS A 144 5.10 -7.39 12.75
C LYS A 144 3.80 -7.71 12.00
N GLY A 145 2.68 -7.10 12.43
CA GLY A 145 1.39 -7.21 11.75
C GLY A 145 1.46 -6.76 10.29
N HIS A 146 1.94 -5.54 10.04
CA HIS A 146 2.10 -5.01 8.68
C HIS A 146 3.05 -5.86 7.83
N ARG A 147 4.11 -6.42 8.41
CA ARG A 147 5.03 -7.30 7.69
C ARG A 147 4.33 -8.54 7.16
N LYS A 148 3.45 -9.15 7.96
CA LYS A 148 2.65 -10.30 7.57
C LYS A 148 1.71 -9.98 6.40
N GLU A 149 1.05 -8.82 6.43
CA GLU A 149 0.18 -8.36 5.33
C GLU A 149 0.97 -8.18 4.02
N ILE A 150 2.18 -7.61 4.10
CA ILE A 150 3.07 -7.45 2.94
C ILE A 150 3.47 -8.81 2.36
N ASP A 151 3.81 -9.78 3.21
CA ASP A 151 4.20 -11.12 2.76
C ASP A 151 3.03 -11.86 2.08
N GLU A 152 1.80 -11.71 2.61
CA GLU A 152 0.59 -12.24 1.99
C GLU A 152 0.28 -11.58 0.64
N ALA A 153 0.45 -10.26 0.52
CA ALA A 153 0.28 -9.54 -0.73
C ALA A 153 1.33 -9.97 -1.77
N ASN A 154 2.59 -10.11 -1.36
CA ASN A 154 3.67 -10.58 -2.23
C ASN A 154 3.42 -12.00 -2.75
N LYS A 155 2.86 -12.89 -1.91
CA LYS A 155 2.46 -14.23 -2.35
C LYS A 155 1.39 -14.17 -3.45
N LYS A 156 0.35 -13.35 -3.28
CA LYS A 156 -0.69 -13.16 -4.31
C LYS A 156 -0.13 -12.58 -5.62
N ILE A 157 0.78 -11.62 -5.53
CA ILE A 157 1.47 -11.06 -6.70
C ILE A 157 2.25 -12.15 -7.44
N ALA A 158 3.02 -12.97 -6.71
CA ALA A 158 3.79 -14.07 -7.29
C ALA A 158 2.92 -15.12 -7.99
N GLU A 159 1.70 -15.36 -7.51
CA GLU A 159 0.72 -16.26 -8.14
C GLU A 159 0.06 -15.62 -9.39
N LEU A 160 -0.17 -14.31 -9.39
CA LEU A 160 -0.79 -13.60 -10.51
C LEU A 160 0.15 -13.39 -11.70
N THR A 161 1.45 -13.17 -11.46
CA THR A 161 2.46 -12.99 -12.51
C THR A 161 2.44 -14.10 -13.57
N PRO A 162 2.53 -15.41 -13.23
CA PRO A 162 2.51 -16.48 -14.23
C PRO A 162 1.14 -16.62 -14.90
N TYR A 163 0.04 -16.32 -14.21
CA TYR A 163 -1.30 -16.36 -14.80
C TYR A 163 -1.45 -15.29 -15.90
N ILE A 164 -1.00 -14.06 -15.64
CA ILE A 164 -1.01 -12.98 -16.61
C ILE A 164 -0.10 -13.34 -17.79
N GLN A 165 1.11 -13.83 -17.53
CA GLN A 165 2.04 -14.24 -18.58
C GLN A 165 1.42 -15.30 -19.49
N LYS A 166 0.79 -16.33 -18.91
CA LYS A 166 0.07 -17.37 -19.66
C LYS A 166 -1.02 -16.77 -20.55
N LYS A 167 -1.81 -15.81 -20.05
CA LYS A 167 -2.87 -15.16 -20.83
C LYS A 167 -2.32 -14.30 -21.97
N VAL A 168 -1.18 -13.65 -21.76
CA VAL A 168 -0.45 -12.93 -22.80
C VAL A 168 0.03 -13.89 -23.88
N ASP A 169 0.66 -15.00 -23.50
CA ASP A 169 1.17 -16.01 -24.46
C ASP A 169 0.05 -16.68 -25.27
N GLU A 170 -1.08 -17.00 -24.63
CA GLU A 170 -2.29 -17.50 -25.29
C GLU A 170 -2.82 -16.50 -26.33
N THR A 171 -2.78 -15.21 -26.01
CA THR A 171 -3.26 -14.13 -26.87
C THR A 171 -2.31 -13.89 -28.05
N ASP A 172 -1.00 -13.86 -27.80
CA ASP A 172 0.05 -13.74 -28.83
C ASP A 172 -0.03 -14.88 -29.85
N THR A 173 -0.23 -16.11 -29.36
CA THR A 173 -0.40 -17.30 -30.22
C THR A 173 -1.61 -17.15 -31.14
N LYS A 174 -2.75 -16.68 -30.62
CA LYS A 174 -3.95 -16.42 -31.44
C LYS A 174 -3.70 -15.35 -32.50
N PHE A 175 -3.04 -14.25 -32.14
CA PHE A 175 -2.70 -13.19 -33.09
C PHE A 175 -1.80 -13.69 -34.22
N LYS A 176 -0.73 -14.44 -33.90
CA LYS A 176 0.13 -15.08 -34.91
C LYS A 176 -0.66 -15.97 -35.87
N GLY A 177 -1.60 -16.76 -35.35
CA GLY A 177 -2.49 -17.58 -36.15
C GLY A 177 -3.35 -16.75 -37.13
N VAL A 178 -3.96 -15.67 -36.66
CA VAL A 178 -4.77 -14.77 -37.49
C VAL A 178 -3.93 -14.08 -38.56
N ILE A 179 -2.75 -13.57 -38.20
CA ILE A 179 -1.81 -12.94 -39.16
C ILE A 179 -1.45 -13.94 -40.27
N GLY A 180 -1.13 -15.19 -39.92
CA GLY A 180 -0.83 -16.23 -40.91
C GLY A 180 -2.00 -16.50 -41.86
N GLN A 181 -3.23 -16.56 -41.35
CA GLN A 181 -4.44 -16.74 -42.18
C GLN A 181 -4.70 -15.56 -43.13
N ILE A 182 -4.50 -14.33 -42.65
CA ILE A 182 -4.62 -13.13 -43.47
C ILE A 182 -3.57 -13.15 -44.59
N GLN A 183 -2.31 -13.47 -44.25
CA GLN A 183 -1.24 -13.54 -45.24
C GLN A 183 -1.55 -14.55 -46.35
N LEU A 184 -2.00 -15.76 -46.00
CA LEU A 184 -2.40 -16.78 -46.98
C LEU A 184 -3.53 -16.31 -47.90
N ARG A 185 -4.52 -15.58 -47.37
CA ARG A 185 -5.61 -15.01 -48.17
C ARG A 185 -5.13 -13.90 -49.09
N VAL A 186 -4.28 -13.00 -48.60
CA VAL A 186 -3.70 -11.91 -49.40
C VAL A 186 -2.85 -12.48 -50.54
N ASP A 187 -1.98 -13.45 -50.25
CA ASP A 187 -1.16 -14.12 -51.26
C ASP A 187 -2.03 -14.84 -52.30
N GLY A 188 -3.12 -15.47 -51.86
CA GLY A 188 -4.09 -16.11 -52.75
C GLY A 188 -4.79 -15.12 -53.68
N VAL A 189 -5.27 -14.00 -53.14
CA VAL A 189 -5.90 -12.93 -53.94
C VAL A 189 -4.90 -12.30 -54.91
N SER A 190 -3.65 -12.06 -54.49
CA SER A 190 -2.59 -11.55 -55.36
C SER A 190 -2.40 -12.46 -56.57
N LYS A 191 -2.29 -13.78 -56.34
CA LYS A 191 -2.17 -14.76 -57.43
C LYS A 191 -3.39 -14.81 -58.35
N GLN A 192 -4.60 -14.65 -57.79
CA GLN A 192 -5.81 -14.58 -58.60
C GLN A 192 -5.81 -13.34 -59.50
N ILE A 193 -5.42 -12.18 -58.97
CA ILE A 193 -5.29 -10.94 -59.75
C ILE A 193 -4.25 -11.10 -60.85
N ASP A 194 -3.08 -11.67 -60.54
CA ASP A 194 -2.01 -11.91 -61.52
C ASP A 194 -2.44 -12.88 -62.65
N ALA A 195 -3.36 -13.80 -62.36
CA ALA A 195 -3.92 -14.72 -63.34
C ALA A 195 -5.09 -14.13 -64.16
N MET A 196 -5.66 -13.01 -63.73
CA MET A 196 -6.71 -12.33 -64.50
C MET A 196 -6.07 -11.53 -65.65
N ASP A 197 -6.58 -11.72 -66.87
CA ASP A 197 -6.13 -11.01 -68.08
C ASP A 197 -6.69 -9.56 -68.12
N ILE A 198 -6.32 -8.75 -67.11
CA ILE A 198 -6.78 -7.38 -66.94
C ILE A 198 -5.85 -6.45 -67.72
N VAL A 199 -6.42 -5.70 -68.67
CA VAL A 199 -5.71 -4.62 -69.36
C VAL A 199 -5.53 -3.42 -68.43
N LYS A 200 -4.30 -3.03 -68.12
CA LYS A 200 -3.94 -1.85 -67.33
C LYS A 200 -4.22 -0.56 -68.11
N LYS A 201 -4.40 0.53 -67.36
CA LYS A 201 -4.65 1.88 -67.92
C LYS A 201 -3.50 2.44 -68.78
N ALA A 202 -2.29 1.86 -68.71
CA ALA A 202 -1.15 2.25 -69.54
C ALA A 202 -0.20 1.06 -69.75
N GLY A 203 0.39 0.97 -70.94
CA GLY A 203 1.49 0.06 -71.25
C GLY A 203 1.13 -1.40 -71.56
N ASP A 204 -0.14 -1.78 -71.52
CA ASP A 204 -0.58 -3.15 -71.81
C ASP A 204 -0.98 -3.33 -73.29
N THR A 205 -0.89 -4.58 -73.75
CA THR A 205 -1.29 -4.99 -75.10
C THR A 205 -2.66 -5.65 -75.04
N ILE A 206 -3.63 -5.16 -75.81
CA ILE A 206 -4.91 -5.84 -75.98
C ILE A 206 -4.78 -6.82 -77.15
N THR A 207 -4.95 -8.11 -76.88
CA THR A 207 -4.95 -9.15 -77.92
C THR A 207 -6.38 -9.56 -78.27
N GLY A 208 -6.65 -9.87 -79.54
CA GLY A 208 -7.97 -10.28 -80.03
C GLY A 208 -8.73 -9.18 -80.79
N LEU A 209 -9.97 -9.47 -81.19
CA LEU A 209 -10.83 -8.52 -81.90
C LEU A 209 -11.41 -7.49 -80.92
N LEU A 210 -11.20 -6.20 -81.20
CA LEU A 210 -11.86 -5.11 -80.52
C LEU A 210 -13.13 -4.71 -81.28
N GLU A 211 -14.30 -5.01 -80.70
CA GLU A 211 -15.61 -4.64 -81.25
C GLU A 211 -16.27 -3.58 -80.37
N TYR A 212 -16.62 -2.43 -80.94
CA TYR A 212 -17.34 -1.36 -80.26
C TYR A 212 -18.80 -1.36 -80.72
N LYS A 213 -19.74 -1.68 -79.82
CA LYS A 213 -21.17 -1.91 -80.15
C LYS A 213 -22.08 -0.70 -79.96
N SER A 214 -21.53 0.47 -79.64
CA SER A 214 -22.28 1.72 -79.56
C SER A 214 -21.85 2.69 -80.66
N ASP A 215 -22.70 3.65 -80.98
CA ASP A 215 -22.41 4.73 -81.94
C ASP A 215 -21.40 5.78 -81.41
N ASN A 216 -20.73 5.50 -80.28
CA ASN A 216 -19.77 6.44 -79.71
C ASN A 216 -18.49 6.47 -80.54
N ALA A 217 -17.77 7.59 -80.43
CA ALA A 217 -16.50 7.76 -81.11
C ALA A 217 -15.34 7.05 -80.39
N PHE A 218 -14.45 6.46 -81.16
CA PHE A 218 -13.14 5.97 -80.71
C PHE A 218 -12.10 7.06 -80.90
N VAL A 219 -11.28 7.35 -79.89
CA VAL A 219 -10.27 8.41 -79.96
C VAL A 219 -8.88 7.81 -79.80
N LEU A 220 -8.04 7.95 -80.82
CA LEU A 220 -6.61 7.62 -80.76
C LEU A 220 -5.80 8.91 -80.59
N GLY A 221 -4.92 8.96 -79.59
CA GLY A 221 -4.09 10.13 -79.43
C GLY A 221 -3.39 10.26 -78.09
N SER A 222 -2.57 11.30 -77.98
CA SER A 222 -2.01 11.75 -76.71
C SER A 222 -2.96 12.77 -76.06
N ARG A 223 -2.56 13.32 -74.90
CA ARG A 223 -3.30 14.42 -74.26
C ARG A 223 -3.53 15.58 -75.22
N SER A 224 -2.49 15.98 -75.96
CA SER A 224 -2.46 17.18 -76.82
C SER A 224 -3.00 16.96 -78.23
N TYR A 225 -2.92 15.73 -78.75
CA TYR A 225 -3.30 15.42 -80.14
C TYR A 225 -4.19 14.19 -80.17
N LYS A 226 -5.43 14.38 -80.61
CA LYS A 226 -6.46 13.35 -80.67
C LYS A 226 -6.99 13.21 -82.10
N THR A 227 -7.17 11.97 -82.53
CA THR A 227 -7.83 11.59 -83.77
C THR A 227 -9.08 10.82 -83.41
N VAL A 228 -10.22 11.29 -83.87
CA VAL A 228 -11.52 10.70 -83.55
C VAL A 228 -12.01 9.90 -84.75
N PHE A 229 -12.39 8.65 -84.51
CA PHE A 229 -13.01 7.72 -85.45
C PHE A 229 -14.46 7.55 -84.99
N HIS A 230 -15.45 7.90 -85.81
CA HIS A 230 -16.84 7.72 -85.44
C HIS A 230 -17.72 7.37 -86.64
N LYS A 231 -18.88 6.79 -86.35
CA LYS A 231 -19.92 6.52 -87.35
C LYS A 231 -20.70 7.82 -87.60
N GLY A 232 -20.85 8.21 -88.85
CA GLY A 232 -21.69 9.32 -89.29
C GLY A 232 -23.17 8.94 -89.35
N ALA A 233 -24.05 9.93 -89.55
CA ALA A 233 -25.51 9.76 -89.47
C ALA A 233 -26.08 8.79 -90.53
N GLN A 234 -25.36 8.55 -91.62
CA GLN A 234 -25.76 7.60 -92.68
C GLN A 234 -24.89 6.34 -92.69
N GLY A 235 -24.11 6.13 -91.64
CA GLY A 235 -23.26 4.95 -91.48
C GLY A 235 -21.87 5.06 -92.08
N GLU A 236 -21.46 6.22 -92.61
CA GLU A 236 -20.08 6.46 -93.03
C GLU A 236 -19.10 6.36 -91.85
N LEU A 237 -17.86 5.95 -92.14
CA LEU A 237 -16.75 6.06 -91.19
C LEU A 237 -16.10 7.42 -91.36
N ILE A 238 -16.13 8.24 -90.30
CA ILE A 238 -15.54 9.57 -90.29
C ILE A 238 -14.22 9.55 -89.52
N PHE A 239 -13.19 10.12 -90.15
CA PHE A 239 -11.89 10.39 -89.54
C PHE A 239 -11.78 11.90 -89.30
N ALA A 240 -11.80 12.30 -88.03
CA ALA A 240 -11.67 13.70 -87.63
C ALA A 240 -10.32 13.92 -86.91
N PRO A 241 -9.25 14.27 -87.66
CA PRO A 241 -7.96 14.58 -87.05
C PRO A 241 -8.00 15.95 -86.35
N SER A 242 -7.38 16.08 -85.18
CA SER A 242 -7.20 17.40 -84.56
C SER A 242 -6.17 18.22 -85.34
N THR A 243 -6.55 19.42 -85.80
CA THR A 243 -5.65 20.33 -86.51
C THR A 243 -4.98 21.38 -85.61
N LYS A 244 -5.26 21.37 -84.29
CA LYS A 244 -4.61 22.20 -83.25
C LYS A 244 -4.53 21.46 -81.91
N GLU A 245 -3.58 21.83 -81.05
CA GLU A 245 -3.43 21.28 -79.70
C GLU A 245 -4.67 21.55 -78.84
N GLN A 246 -5.18 20.53 -78.14
CA GLN A 246 -6.31 20.65 -77.21
C GLN A 246 -5.81 20.33 -75.79
N GLY A 247 -5.83 21.32 -74.88
CA GLY A 247 -5.33 21.23 -73.50
C GLY A 247 -6.23 20.45 -72.54
#